data_AF-A0A8S2Q2T5-F1
#
_entry.id   AF-A0A8S2Q2T5-F1
#
_cell.length_a   1.000
_cell.length_b   1.000
_cell.length_c   1.000
_cell.angle_alpha   90.00
_cell.angle_beta   90.00
_cell.angle_gamma   90.00
#
_symmetry.space_group_name_H-M   'P 1'
#
loop_
_entity.id
_entity.type
_entity.pdbx_description
1 polymer ?
#
loop_
_entity_poly.entity_id
_entity_poly.type
_entity_poly.pdbx_seq_one_letter_code
_entity_poly.pdbx_strand_id
1 'polypeptide(L)'
;DDINETKASFTQKLDSQLQEHLDEMATLKSQQQIKFDNNLKELQEEKDYLEIKIEQLENQHKKTIETLENELTAAAKRAQDKITDLTKQIDEQKNKSNHHEQELNEKSSQLIELEKQLETFKSQSNLSQKELVDECNSLKEQYQLILESNTQKNEQLIELEEKLRIATQQLQDEILHKKNIEKQLEEKQLEIISLNNSMDEFKTKITEHEQLQQTIDNSQSNDRQLLEQKDKMIDTLKQDCELQIEKLHEEHERTVVALHEKILNLNSEINEKDETFSAMEAKLNSTLSEKTNLKNELDQIRIQMETMQSNSNEFSVKFQQTEQQIKDLEGSIKNNEQANAVDSENQIQVISQEYEQRLKEKEKEYNTKLKAMAKEMSSKIEENEYNYNQQIHDLIQNKAKVENDLTNSAERRINDAERRAYISEEQISKLQEQIKEKQLDYHRNIQDLQIEIHKLTKQIIPTIEQFSQTSIEDLYSNTIQHSFVIEPTEVDYLKQIVLAYMTGTDRLTMAKVICAVLRYNESEKSLIIDEEKLRQSRWLNSTR
;
A
#
# COMPACT_ATOMS: atom_id res chain seq x y z
N ASP A 1 -34.19 86.20 121.08
CA ASP A 1 -33.52 86.77 119.90
C ASP A 1 -32.50 85.83 119.25
N ASP A 2 -31.69 85.06 119.99
CA ASP A 2 -30.70 84.09 119.43
C ASP A 2 -31.23 82.96 118.50
N ILE A 3 -32.48 82.51 118.69
CA ILE A 3 -33.07 81.42 117.88
C ILE A 3 -33.40 81.90 116.45
N ASN A 4 -33.72 83.17 116.27
CA ASN A 4 -34.05 83.73 114.96
C ASN A 4 -32.80 83.96 114.10
N GLU A 5 -31.68 84.30 114.74
CA GLU A 5 -30.39 84.49 114.05
C GLU A 5 -29.76 83.16 113.63
N THR A 6 -29.88 82.12 114.47
CA THR A 6 -29.43 80.75 114.13
C THR A 6 -30.28 80.14 113.01
N LYS A 7 -31.60 80.40 112.98
CA LYS A 7 -32.47 80.01 111.87
C LYS A 7 -32.09 80.73 110.58
N ALA A 8 -31.86 82.04 110.61
CA ALA A 8 -31.46 82.81 109.44
C ALA A 8 -30.12 82.33 108.85
N SER A 9 -29.12 82.06 109.70
CA SER A 9 -27.83 81.48 109.28
C SER A 9 -27.98 80.08 108.68
N PHE A 10 -28.85 79.24 109.25
CA PHE A 10 -29.08 77.90 108.74
C PHE A 10 -29.84 77.91 107.41
N THR A 11 -30.87 78.76 107.28
CA THR A 11 -31.61 78.95 106.02
C THR A 11 -30.69 79.51 104.92
N GLN A 12 -29.85 80.50 105.22
CA GLN A 12 -28.89 81.04 104.25
C GLN A 12 -27.87 79.99 103.80
N LYS A 13 -27.41 79.12 104.71
CA LYS A 13 -26.49 78.03 104.37
C LYS A 13 -27.18 76.94 103.52
N LEU A 14 -28.44 76.64 103.82
CA LEU A 14 -29.25 75.70 103.05
C LEU A 14 -29.54 76.23 101.63
N ASP A 15 -29.88 77.52 101.51
CA ASP A 15 -30.12 78.18 100.23
C ASP A 15 -28.85 78.27 99.39
N SER A 16 -27.69 78.53 100.02
CA SER A 16 -26.40 78.51 99.34
C SER A 16 -26.02 77.12 98.83
N GLN A 17 -26.29 76.07 99.61
CA GLN A 17 -26.07 74.67 99.19
C GLN A 17 -27.05 74.24 98.10
N LEU A 18 -28.31 74.68 98.17
CA LEU A 18 -29.30 74.42 97.14
C LEU A 18 -28.91 75.10 95.82
N GLN A 19 -28.43 76.34 95.89
CA GLN A 19 -27.95 77.07 94.72
C GLN A 19 -26.70 76.41 94.12
N GLU A 20 -25.74 75.99 94.95
CA GLU A 20 -24.56 75.25 94.49
C GLU A 20 -24.96 73.94 93.79
N HIS A 21 -25.88 73.16 94.36
CA HIS A 21 -26.40 71.94 93.71
C HIS A 21 -27.20 72.22 92.42
N LEU A 22 -27.92 73.34 92.34
CA LEU A 22 -28.60 73.76 91.11
C LEU A 22 -27.60 74.14 90.02
N ASP A 23 -26.52 74.84 90.38
CA ASP A 23 -25.44 75.23 89.47
C ASP A 23 -24.62 74.00 89.03
N GLU A 24 -24.37 73.05 89.94
CA GLU A 24 -23.77 71.74 89.62
C GLU A 24 -24.66 70.93 88.67
N MET A 25 -25.98 70.86 88.92
CA MET A 25 -26.93 70.20 88.02
C MET A 25 -26.98 70.86 86.64
N ALA A 26 -26.98 72.19 86.57
CA ALA A 26 -26.94 72.92 85.30
C ALA A 26 -25.64 72.64 84.54
N THR A 27 -24.50 72.60 85.26
CA THR A 27 -23.19 72.27 84.69
C THR A 27 -23.13 70.83 84.19
N LEU A 28 -23.60 69.86 84.98
CA LEU A 28 -23.68 68.45 84.59
C LEU A 28 -24.60 68.25 83.38
N LYS A 29 -25.76 68.90 83.35
CA LYS A 29 -26.68 68.86 82.20
C LYS A 29 -26.04 69.46 80.94
N SER A 30 -25.32 70.57 81.07
CA SER A 30 -24.56 71.18 79.97
C SER A 30 -23.44 70.25 79.49
N GLN A 31 -22.68 69.64 80.39
CA GLN A 31 -21.64 68.67 80.02
C GLN A 31 -22.20 67.41 79.36
N GLN A 32 -23.34 66.90 79.81
CA GLN A 32 -24.03 65.79 79.16
C GLN A 32 -24.51 66.19 77.77
N GLN A 33 -25.10 67.38 77.61
CA GLN A 33 -25.54 67.88 76.30
C GLN A 33 -24.36 68.00 75.33
N ILE A 34 -23.22 68.56 75.76
CA ILE A 34 -22.00 68.66 74.94
C ILE A 34 -21.49 67.27 74.53
N LYS A 35 -21.51 66.28 75.43
CA LYS A 35 -21.14 64.90 75.09
C LYS A 35 -22.10 64.28 74.07
N PHE A 36 -23.40 64.51 74.21
CA PHE A 36 -24.40 64.05 73.24
C PHE A 36 -24.20 64.71 71.87
N ASP A 37 -23.99 66.03 71.83
CA ASP A 37 -23.78 66.77 70.59
C ASP A 37 -22.48 66.35 69.88
N ASN A 38 -21.41 66.10 70.64
CA ASN A 38 -20.16 65.57 70.11
C ASN A 38 -20.33 64.15 69.55
N ASN A 39 -20.99 63.25 70.27
CA ASN A 39 -21.26 61.89 69.78
C ASN A 39 -22.15 61.91 68.54
N LEU A 40 -23.15 62.80 68.48
CA LEU A 40 -24.01 62.95 67.32
C LEU A 40 -23.22 63.45 66.11
N LYS A 41 -22.29 64.39 66.32
CA LYS A 41 -21.40 64.89 65.28
C LYS A 41 -20.46 63.80 64.75
N GLU A 42 -19.83 63.01 65.63
CA GLU A 42 -18.97 61.89 65.24
C GLU A 42 -19.75 60.83 64.44
N LEU A 43 -20.97 60.49 64.88
CA LEU A 43 -21.85 59.59 64.14
C LEU A 43 -22.27 60.15 62.78
N GLN A 44 -22.46 61.46 62.66
CA GLN A 44 -22.77 62.10 61.40
C GLN A 44 -21.57 62.08 60.44
N GLU A 45 -20.36 62.37 60.95
CA GLU A 45 -19.12 62.27 60.16
C GLU A 45 -18.86 60.82 59.71
N GLU A 46 -19.12 59.83 60.56
CA GLU A 46 -19.03 58.41 60.20
C GLU A 46 -20.06 58.02 59.14
N LYS A 47 -21.31 58.49 59.27
CA LYS A 47 -22.36 58.29 58.26
C LYS A 47 -21.95 58.87 56.90
N ASP A 48 -21.49 60.11 56.87
CA ASP A 48 -21.09 60.79 55.63
C ASP A 48 -19.89 60.08 54.98
N TYR A 49 -18.93 59.61 55.78
CA TYR A 49 -17.82 58.79 55.30
C TYR A 49 -18.29 57.47 54.69
N LEU A 50 -19.23 56.78 55.34
CA LEU A 50 -19.80 55.52 54.84
C LEU A 50 -20.61 55.74 53.56
N GLU A 51 -21.38 56.81 53.43
CA GLU A 51 -22.11 57.16 52.20
C GLU A 51 -21.15 57.37 51.02
N ILE A 52 -20.08 58.15 51.22
CA ILE A 52 -19.04 58.34 50.19
C ILE A 52 -18.39 57.00 49.84
N LYS A 53 -18.14 56.15 50.83
CA LYS A 53 -17.52 54.84 50.58
C LYS A 53 -18.43 53.91 49.79
N ILE A 54 -19.73 53.91 50.06
CA ILE A 54 -20.74 53.16 49.31
C ILE A 54 -20.77 53.65 47.86
N GLU A 55 -20.85 54.96 47.63
CA GLU A 55 -20.88 55.53 46.28
C GLU A 55 -19.62 55.17 45.47
N GLN A 56 -18.44 55.18 46.10
CA GLN A 56 -17.20 54.74 45.47
C GLN A 56 -17.25 53.26 45.07
N LEU A 57 -17.77 52.39 45.94
CA LEU A 57 -17.89 50.96 45.68
C LEU A 57 -18.92 50.68 44.57
N GLU A 58 -20.06 51.36 44.58
CA GLU A 58 -21.07 51.26 43.53
C GLU A 58 -20.50 51.66 42.16
N ASN A 59 -19.75 52.76 42.11
CA ASN A 59 -19.09 53.21 40.88
C ASN A 59 -18.01 52.22 40.41
N GLN A 60 -17.24 51.61 41.33
CA GLN A 60 -16.27 50.58 41.00
C GLN A 60 -16.93 49.31 40.48
N HIS A 61 -18.00 48.86 41.12
CA HIS A 61 -18.79 47.70 40.68
C HIS A 61 -19.41 47.95 39.30
N LYS A 62 -19.99 49.14 39.08
CA LYS A 62 -20.55 49.51 37.78
C LYS A 62 -19.52 49.42 36.65
N LYS A 63 -18.32 49.99 36.84
CA LYS A 63 -17.22 49.90 35.86
C LYS A 63 -16.78 48.46 35.62
N THR A 64 -16.73 47.65 36.67
CA THR A 64 -16.35 46.24 36.57
C THR A 64 -17.38 45.45 35.77
N ILE A 65 -18.68 45.68 36.03
CA ILE A 65 -19.78 45.07 35.29
C ILE A 65 -19.73 45.46 33.81
N GLU A 66 -19.60 46.75 33.50
CA GLU A 66 -19.48 47.23 32.11
C GLU A 66 -18.28 46.58 31.39
N THR A 67 -17.15 46.41 32.07
CA THR A 67 -15.97 45.75 31.50
C THR A 67 -16.26 44.28 31.20
N LEU A 68 -16.84 43.56 32.16
CA LEU A 68 -17.19 42.14 31.99
C LEU A 68 -18.25 41.92 30.90
N GLU A 69 -19.24 42.81 30.79
CA GLU A 69 -20.27 42.75 29.74
C GLU A 69 -19.66 42.95 28.34
N ASN A 70 -18.71 43.88 28.21
CA ASN A 70 -18.00 44.11 26.95
C ASN A 70 -17.10 42.92 26.59
N GLU A 71 -16.38 42.36 27.55
CA GLU A 71 -15.55 41.16 27.34
C GLU A 71 -16.40 39.94 26.95
N LEU A 72 -17.53 39.74 27.63
CA LEU A 72 -18.47 38.65 27.32
C LEU A 72 -19.07 38.82 25.92
N THR A 73 -19.44 40.04 25.55
CA THR A 73 -19.97 40.36 24.21
C THR A 73 -18.91 40.10 23.13
N ALA A 74 -17.67 40.52 23.36
CA ALA A 74 -16.56 40.26 22.44
C ALA A 74 -16.26 38.75 22.32
N ALA A 75 -16.27 38.01 23.43
CA ALA A 75 -16.08 36.57 23.44
C ALA A 75 -17.21 35.83 22.69
N ALA A 76 -18.47 36.22 22.93
CA ALA A 76 -19.63 35.69 22.21
C ALA A 76 -19.53 35.96 20.70
N LYS A 77 -19.10 37.17 20.31
CA LYS A 77 -18.90 37.53 18.91
C LYS A 77 -17.81 36.68 18.25
N ARG A 78 -16.65 36.52 18.90
CA ARG A 78 -15.56 35.64 18.41
C ARG A 78 -16.00 34.18 18.27
N ALA A 79 -16.78 33.68 19.23
CA ALA A 79 -17.34 32.33 19.16
C ALA A 79 -18.29 32.18 17.97
N GLN A 80 -19.17 33.16 17.76
CA GLN A 80 -20.10 33.17 16.63
C GLN A 80 -19.37 33.20 15.29
N ASP A 81 -18.37 34.06 15.14
CA ASP A 81 -17.59 34.17 13.90
C ASP A 81 -16.83 32.86 13.62
N LYS A 82 -16.33 32.18 14.66
CA LYS A 82 -15.71 30.85 14.55
C LYS A 82 -16.69 29.75 14.18
N ILE A 83 -17.92 29.78 14.70
CA ILE A 83 -18.99 28.85 14.30
C ILE A 83 -19.31 29.04 12.81
N THR A 84 -19.40 30.29 12.35
CA THR A 84 -19.66 30.60 10.93
C THR A 84 -18.54 30.08 10.02
N ASP A 85 -17.27 30.29 10.39
CA ASP A 85 -16.13 29.78 9.63
C ASP A 85 -16.11 28.24 9.57
N LEU A 86 -16.30 27.57 10.71
CA LEU A 86 -16.38 26.11 10.78
C LEU A 86 -17.56 25.56 9.96
N THR A 87 -18.71 26.23 9.98
CA THR A 87 -19.88 25.86 9.16
C THR A 87 -19.52 25.91 7.67
N LYS A 88 -18.85 26.98 7.24
CA LYS A 88 -18.40 27.11 5.84
C LYS A 88 -17.41 26.00 5.46
N GLN A 89 -16.45 25.70 6.33
CA GLN A 89 -15.50 24.60 6.09
C GLN A 89 -16.21 23.23 5.98
N ILE A 90 -17.21 22.98 6.82
CA ILE A 90 -18.03 21.76 6.75
C ILE A 90 -18.77 21.68 5.41
N ASP A 91 -19.40 22.76 4.96
CA ASP A 91 -20.11 22.79 3.68
C ASP A 91 -19.16 22.59 2.48
N GLU A 92 -17.98 23.20 2.52
CA GLU A 92 -16.93 22.97 1.50
C GLU A 92 -16.47 21.50 1.46
N GLN A 93 -16.27 20.87 2.62
CA GLN A 93 -15.91 19.46 2.70
C GLN A 93 -17.03 18.54 2.24
N LYS A 94 -18.28 18.86 2.59
CA LYS A 94 -19.46 18.13 2.13
C LYS A 94 -19.59 18.18 0.61
N ASN A 95 -19.38 19.34 0.00
CA ASN A 95 -19.40 19.49 -1.45
C ASN A 95 -18.27 18.69 -2.13
N LYS A 96 -17.05 18.70 -1.56
CA LYS A 96 -15.94 17.85 -2.03
C LYS A 96 -16.28 16.37 -1.92
N SER A 97 -16.88 15.94 -0.80
CA SER A 97 -17.28 14.54 -0.61
C SER A 97 -18.30 14.11 -1.67
N ASN A 98 -19.32 14.94 -1.93
CA ASN A 98 -20.33 14.66 -2.96
C ASN A 98 -19.71 14.58 -4.36
N HIS A 99 -18.74 15.43 -4.66
CA HIS A 99 -18.03 15.38 -5.95
C HIS A 99 -17.24 14.07 -6.12
N HIS A 100 -16.49 13.65 -5.10
CA HIS A 100 -15.79 12.36 -5.14
C HIS A 100 -16.75 11.17 -5.25
N GLU A 101 -17.92 11.24 -4.61
CA GLU A 101 -18.95 10.20 -4.73
C GLU A 101 -19.52 10.11 -6.16
N GLN A 102 -19.73 11.25 -6.82
CA GLN A 102 -20.10 11.28 -8.24
C GLN A 102 -19.01 10.69 -9.13
N GLU A 103 -17.75 11.08 -8.92
CA GLU A 103 -16.62 10.54 -9.68
C GLU A 103 -16.47 9.03 -9.48
N LEU A 104 -16.66 8.53 -8.24
CA LEU A 104 -16.66 7.11 -7.95
C LEU A 104 -17.78 6.37 -8.70
N ASN A 105 -18.98 6.93 -8.73
CA ASN A 105 -20.11 6.36 -9.45
C ASN A 105 -19.89 6.32 -10.97
N GLU A 106 -19.29 7.37 -11.55
CA GLU A 106 -18.89 7.41 -12.95
C GLU A 106 -17.83 6.35 -13.26
N LYS A 107 -16.79 6.23 -12.42
CA LYS A 107 -15.75 5.20 -12.56
C LYS A 107 -16.30 3.79 -12.43
N SER A 108 -17.22 3.57 -11.49
CA SER A 108 -17.91 2.27 -11.32
C SER A 108 -18.73 1.91 -12.57
N SER A 109 -19.45 2.89 -13.14
CA SER A 109 -20.20 2.69 -14.39
C SER A 109 -19.28 2.37 -15.58
N GLN A 110 -18.14 3.06 -15.69
CA GLN A 110 -17.12 2.76 -16.70
C GLN A 110 -16.55 1.34 -16.56
N LEU A 111 -16.32 0.90 -15.32
CA LEU A 111 -15.79 -0.43 -15.03
C LEU A 111 -16.78 -1.53 -15.42
N ILE A 112 -18.07 -1.35 -15.12
CA ILE A 112 -19.14 -2.29 -15.53
C ILE A 112 -19.19 -2.41 -17.06
N GLU A 113 -19.05 -1.31 -17.80
CA GLU A 113 -19.05 -1.35 -19.27
C GLU A 113 -17.79 -2.05 -19.82
N LEU A 114 -16.62 -1.81 -19.23
CA LEU A 114 -15.39 -2.52 -19.60
C LEU A 114 -15.48 -4.03 -19.33
N GLU A 115 -16.07 -4.45 -18.20
CA GLU A 115 -16.32 -5.85 -17.90
C GLU A 115 -17.23 -6.51 -18.95
N LYS A 116 -18.28 -5.80 -19.38
CA LYS A 116 -19.18 -6.27 -20.44
C LYS A 116 -18.48 -6.39 -21.79
N GLN A 117 -17.61 -5.44 -22.14
CA GLN A 117 -16.80 -5.51 -23.36
C GLN A 117 -15.84 -6.70 -23.31
N LEU A 118 -15.19 -6.93 -22.17
CA LEU A 118 -14.26 -8.05 -21.97
C LEU A 118 -14.97 -9.40 -22.10
N GLU A 119 -16.21 -9.52 -21.60
CA GLU A 119 -17.01 -10.75 -21.75
C GLU A 119 -17.43 -10.98 -23.20
N THR A 120 -17.69 -9.91 -23.95
CA THR A 120 -17.97 -9.96 -25.39
C THR A 120 -16.75 -10.44 -26.17
N PHE A 121 -15.57 -9.91 -25.86
CA PHE A 121 -14.30 -10.35 -26.46
C PHE A 121 -13.98 -11.81 -26.15
N LYS A 122 -14.20 -12.27 -24.92
CA LYS A 122 -14.04 -13.70 -24.57
C LYS A 122 -14.97 -14.59 -25.39
N SER A 123 -16.24 -14.18 -25.52
CA SER A 123 -17.22 -14.93 -26.30
C SER A 123 -16.82 -15.02 -27.77
N GLN A 124 -16.33 -13.92 -28.36
CA GLN A 124 -15.80 -13.91 -29.72
C GLN A 124 -14.55 -14.77 -29.88
N SER A 125 -13.59 -14.66 -28.97
CA SER A 125 -12.37 -15.48 -28.99
C SER A 125 -12.69 -16.98 -28.92
N ASN A 126 -13.63 -17.37 -28.06
CA ASN A 126 -14.06 -18.77 -27.95
C ASN A 126 -14.75 -19.25 -29.23
N LEU A 127 -15.54 -18.39 -29.89
CA LEU A 127 -16.18 -18.72 -31.15
C LEU A 127 -15.14 -18.92 -32.27
N SER A 128 -14.20 -17.98 -32.43
CA SER A 128 -13.13 -18.10 -33.42
C SER A 128 -12.22 -19.29 -33.15
N GLN A 129 -11.94 -19.61 -31.89
CA GLN A 129 -11.18 -20.81 -31.53
C GLN A 129 -11.93 -22.08 -31.93
N LYS A 130 -13.25 -22.12 -31.72
CA LYS A 130 -14.09 -23.24 -32.16
C LYS A 130 -14.10 -23.38 -33.68
N GLU A 131 -14.29 -22.28 -34.42
CA GLU A 131 -14.26 -22.26 -35.88
C GLU A 131 -12.93 -22.78 -36.44
N LEU A 132 -11.79 -22.36 -35.87
CA LEU A 132 -10.46 -22.86 -36.24
C LEU A 132 -10.29 -24.36 -35.97
N VAL A 133 -10.83 -24.86 -34.85
CA VAL A 133 -10.80 -26.30 -34.53
C VAL A 133 -11.64 -27.09 -35.53
N ASP A 134 -12.84 -26.60 -35.85
CA ASP A 134 -13.72 -27.23 -36.81
C ASP A 134 -13.09 -27.24 -38.23
N GLU A 135 -12.44 -26.15 -38.64
CA GLU A 135 -11.71 -26.06 -39.91
C GLU A 135 -10.50 -27.01 -39.94
N CYS A 136 -9.70 -27.07 -38.87
CA CYS A 136 -8.60 -28.03 -38.73
C CYS A 136 -9.08 -29.48 -38.85
N ASN A 137 -10.22 -29.80 -38.23
CA ASN A 137 -10.81 -31.13 -38.31
C ASN A 137 -11.29 -31.46 -39.72
N SER A 138 -11.93 -30.51 -40.41
CA SER A 138 -12.36 -30.68 -41.80
C SER A 138 -11.17 -30.90 -42.75
N LEU A 139 -10.10 -30.10 -42.60
CA LEU A 139 -8.87 -30.26 -43.38
C LEU A 139 -8.21 -31.62 -43.12
N LYS A 140 -8.23 -32.11 -41.87
CA LYS A 140 -7.72 -33.42 -41.51
C LYS A 140 -8.51 -34.55 -42.19
N GLU A 141 -9.84 -34.45 -42.22
CA GLU A 141 -10.69 -35.39 -42.95
C GLU A 141 -10.41 -35.36 -44.47
N GLN A 142 -10.28 -34.17 -45.06
CA GLN A 142 -9.92 -34.03 -46.47
C GLN A 142 -8.56 -34.64 -46.78
N TYR A 143 -7.56 -34.42 -45.93
CA TYR A 143 -6.22 -35.01 -46.09
C TYR A 143 -6.27 -36.54 -46.01
N GLN A 144 -7.06 -37.08 -45.08
CA GLN A 144 -7.27 -38.52 -44.95
C GLN A 144 -7.88 -39.14 -46.21
N LEU A 145 -8.90 -38.50 -46.79
CA LEU A 145 -9.51 -38.93 -48.05
C LEU A 145 -8.52 -38.92 -49.23
N ILE A 146 -7.64 -37.92 -49.29
CA ILE A 146 -6.58 -37.86 -50.32
C ILE A 146 -5.59 -39.02 -50.13
N LEU A 147 -5.20 -39.32 -48.89
CA LEU A 147 -4.32 -40.44 -48.55
C LEU A 147 -4.91 -41.79 -48.99
N GLU A 148 -6.19 -42.01 -48.72
CA GLU A 148 -6.91 -43.23 -49.12
C GLU A 148 -7.01 -43.33 -50.65
N SER A 149 -7.34 -42.23 -51.33
CA SER A 149 -7.38 -42.18 -52.80
C SER A 149 -6.01 -42.47 -53.42
N ASN A 150 -4.93 -41.90 -52.88
CA ASN A 150 -3.58 -42.17 -53.35
C ASN A 150 -3.15 -43.61 -53.10
N THR A 151 -3.56 -44.20 -51.98
CA THR A 151 -3.29 -45.62 -51.68
C THR A 151 -3.95 -46.52 -52.73
N GLN A 152 -5.24 -46.28 -53.03
CA GLN A 152 -5.95 -47.03 -54.08
C GLN A 152 -5.31 -46.87 -55.47
N LYS A 153 -4.90 -45.64 -55.84
CA LYS A 153 -4.20 -45.41 -57.11
C LYS A 153 -2.87 -46.14 -57.17
N ASN A 154 -2.15 -46.23 -56.06
CA ASN A 154 -0.89 -46.98 -55.99
C ASN A 154 -1.12 -48.48 -56.16
N GLU A 155 -2.18 -49.04 -55.55
CA GLU A 155 -2.56 -50.43 -55.75
C GLU A 155 -2.90 -50.72 -57.22
N GLN A 156 -3.65 -49.81 -57.87
CA GLN A 156 -3.94 -49.91 -59.30
C GLN A 156 -2.68 -49.84 -60.17
N LEU A 157 -1.74 -48.96 -59.81
CA LEU A 157 -0.45 -48.85 -60.50
C LEU A 157 0.34 -50.16 -60.40
N ILE A 158 0.42 -50.75 -59.22
CA ILE A 158 1.09 -52.04 -58.99
C ILE A 158 0.44 -53.14 -59.86
N GLU A 159 -0.89 -53.18 -59.93
CA GLU A 159 -1.60 -54.16 -60.76
C GLU A 159 -1.31 -53.97 -62.25
N LEU A 160 -1.25 -52.71 -62.72
CA LEU A 160 -0.89 -52.38 -64.10
C LEU A 160 0.56 -52.73 -64.42
N GLU A 161 1.50 -52.47 -63.50
CA GLU A 161 2.90 -52.85 -63.65
C GLU A 161 3.06 -54.37 -63.77
N GLU A 162 2.31 -55.15 -63.00
CA GLU A 162 2.33 -56.61 -63.09
C GLU A 162 1.72 -57.12 -64.40
N LYS A 163 0.60 -56.54 -64.85
CA LYS A 163 0.02 -56.83 -66.17
C LYS A 163 1.01 -56.54 -67.31
N LEU A 164 1.70 -55.40 -67.24
CA LEU A 164 2.73 -55.03 -68.21
C LEU A 164 3.90 -56.03 -68.19
N ARG A 165 4.32 -56.48 -67.01
CA ARG A 165 5.38 -57.49 -66.84
C ARG A 165 5.01 -58.81 -67.52
N ILE A 166 3.79 -59.28 -67.29
CA ILE A 166 3.26 -60.51 -67.91
C ILE A 166 3.20 -60.37 -69.43
N ALA A 167 2.65 -59.26 -69.95
CA ALA A 167 2.57 -59.01 -71.38
C ALA A 167 3.96 -58.93 -72.04
N THR A 168 4.94 -58.33 -71.35
CA THR A 168 6.33 -58.25 -71.82
C THR A 168 6.97 -59.64 -71.89
N GLN A 169 6.70 -60.50 -70.90
CA GLN A 169 7.19 -61.88 -70.91
C GLN A 169 6.57 -62.69 -72.06
N GLN A 170 5.25 -62.57 -72.27
CA GLN A 170 4.56 -63.23 -73.38
C GLN A 170 5.13 -62.81 -74.74
N LEU A 171 5.40 -61.51 -74.93
CA LEU A 171 6.02 -61.01 -76.16
C LEU A 171 7.42 -61.59 -76.38
N GLN A 172 8.23 -61.75 -75.32
CA GLN A 172 9.54 -62.39 -75.42
C GLN A 172 9.43 -63.87 -75.83
N ASP A 173 8.47 -64.59 -75.27
CA ASP A 173 8.21 -65.99 -75.62
C ASP A 173 7.75 -66.13 -77.08
N GLU A 174 6.91 -65.21 -77.56
CA GLU A 174 6.50 -65.15 -78.97
C GLU A 174 7.67 -64.83 -79.91
N ILE A 175 8.54 -63.89 -79.54
CA ILE A 175 9.76 -63.58 -80.31
C ILE A 175 10.66 -64.83 -80.41
N LEU A 176 10.81 -65.58 -79.32
CA LEU A 176 11.58 -66.82 -79.31
C LEU A 176 10.94 -67.89 -80.20
N HIS A 177 9.61 -68.02 -80.13
CA HIS A 177 8.86 -68.94 -80.98
C HIS A 177 9.01 -68.58 -82.46
N LYS A 178 8.88 -67.30 -82.81
CA LYS A 178 9.09 -66.80 -84.18
C LYS A 178 10.49 -67.13 -84.69
N LYS A 179 11.52 -66.90 -83.87
CA LYS A 179 12.92 -67.22 -84.24
C LYS A 179 13.12 -68.71 -84.51
N ASN A 180 12.40 -69.57 -83.79
CA ASN A 180 12.44 -71.02 -84.01
C ASN A 180 11.72 -71.41 -85.32
N ILE A 181 10.60 -70.76 -85.64
CA ILE A 181 9.90 -70.92 -86.93
C ILE A 181 10.78 -70.44 -88.09
N GLU A 182 11.44 -69.28 -87.96
CA GLU A 182 12.36 -68.76 -88.98
C GLU A 182 13.49 -69.75 -89.26
N LYS A 183 14.04 -70.39 -88.23
CA LYS A 183 15.05 -71.45 -88.38
C LYS A 183 14.50 -72.68 -89.11
N GLN A 184 13.30 -73.15 -88.76
CA GLN A 184 12.64 -74.27 -89.46
C GLN A 184 12.36 -73.93 -90.93
N LEU A 185 12.01 -72.67 -91.22
CA LEU A 185 11.79 -72.19 -92.58
C LEU A 185 13.08 -72.18 -93.38
N GLU A 186 14.20 -71.72 -92.82
CA GLU A 186 15.52 -71.79 -93.45
C GLU A 186 15.94 -73.23 -93.75
N GLU A 187 15.75 -74.15 -92.79
CA GLU A 187 16.03 -75.58 -92.98
C GLU A 187 15.19 -76.18 -94.13
N LYS A 188 13.90 -75.82 -94.21
CA LYS A 188 13.01 -76.25 -95.29
C LYS A 188 13.36 -75.62 -96.65
N GLN A 189 13.80 -74.36 -96.67
CA GLN A 189 14.28 -73.71 -97.90
C GLN A 189 15.56 -74.39 -98.43
N LEU A 190 16.47 -74.81 -97.56
CA LEU A 190 17.65 -75.59 -97.94
C LEU A 190 17.27 -76.98 -98.49
N GLU A 191 16.27 -77.63 -97.91
CA GLU A 191 15.72 -78.89 -98.42
C GLU A 191 15.11 -78.73 -99.82
N ILE A 192 14.37 -77.65 -100.07
CA ILE A 192 13.84 -77.31 -101.41
C ILE A 192 14.96 -77.07 -102.41
N ILE A 193 16.04 -76.39 -102.03
CA ILE A 193 17.22 -76.19 -102.90
C ILE A 193 17.86 -77.54 -103.25
N SER A 194 17.99 -78.44 -102.28
CA SER A 194 18.49 -79.81 -102.52
C SER A 194 17.59 -80.61 -103.46
N LEU A 195 16.27 -80.52 -103.29
CA LEU A 195 15.29 -81.18 -104.17
C LEU A 195 15.30 -80.59 -105.58
N ASN A 196 15.44 -79.27 -105.72
CA ASN A 196 15.56 -78.62 -107.04
C ASN A 196 16.83 -79.07 -107.78
N ASN A 197 17.95 -79.20 -107.08
CA ASN A 197 19.19 -79.73 -107.68
C ASN A 197 19.01 -81.18 -108.16
N SER A 198 18.31 -82.02 -107.40
CA SER A 198 17.97 -83.40 -107.80
C SER A 198 16.98 -83.43 -108.98
N MET A 199 16.04 -82.48 -109.03
CA MET A 199 15.09 -82.35 -110.12
C MET A 199 15.77 -81.90 -111.43
N ASP A 200 16.80 -81.07 -111.34
CA ASP A 200 17.61 -80.68 -112.51
C ASP A 200 18.52 -81.84 -112.98
N GLU A 201 18.98 -82.72 -112.09
CA GLU A 201 19.57 -84.01 -112.47
C GLU A 201 18.57 -84.91 -113.23
N PHE A 202 17.31 -84.97 -112.78
CA PHE A 202 16.27 -85.73 -113.48
C PHE A 202 15.92 -85.13 -114.84
N LYS A 203 15.89 -83.80 -114.99
CA LYS A 203 15.73 -83.16 -116.31
C LYS A 203 16.89 -83.51 -117.25
N THR A 204 18.10 -83.60 -116.72
CA THR A 204 19.28 -84.02 -117.50
C THR A 204 19.12 -85.46 -118.01
N LYS A 205 18.64 -86.38 -117.16
CA LYS A 205 18.31 -87.77 -117.55
C LYS A 205 17.14 -87.89 -118.54
N ILE A 206 16.13 -87.02 -118.45
CA ILE A 206 15.03 -86.96 -119.44
C ILE A 206 15.57 -86.54 -120.81
N THR A 207 16.52 -85.59 -120.83
CA THR A 207 17.17 -85.13 -122.07
C THR A 207 18.06 -86.25 -122.69
N GLU A 208 18.67 -87.11 -121.87
CA GLU A 208 19.39 -88.31 -122.32
C GLU A 208 18.44 -89.41 -122.84
N HIS A 209 17.24 -89.53 -122.27
CA HIS A 209 16.23 -90.49 -122.72
C HIS A 209 15.58 -90.09 -124.05
N GLU A 210 15.40 -88.79 -124.31
CA GLU A 210 14.92 -88.25 -125.59
C GLU A 210 15.94 -88.45 -126.72
N GLN A 211 17.25 -88.49 -126.42
CA GLN A 211 18.31 -88.81 -127.39
C GLN A 211 18.39 -90.30 -127.75
N LEU A 212 17.92 -91.21 -126.88
CA LEU A 212 17.79 -92.64 -127.17
C LEU A 212 16.56 -92.97 -128.04
N GLN A 213 15.49 -92.18 -127.96
CA GLN A 213 14.29 -92.36 -128.78
C GLN A 213 14.49 -91.93 -130.24
N GLN A 214 15.38 -90.96 -130.51
CA GLN A 214 15.70 -90.48 -131.85
C GLN A 214 16.68 -91.40 -132.63
N THR A 215 17.25 -92.40 -131.96
CA THR A 215 18.18 -93.40 -132.54
C THR A 215 17.46 -94.72 -132.91
N ILE A 216 16.23 -94.94 -132.45
CA ILE A 216 15.47 -96.18 -132.67
C ILE A 216 14.58 -96.12 -133.93
N ASP A 217 14.18 -94.93 -134.40
CA ASP A 217 13.26 -94.79 -135.54
C ASP A 217 13.94 -94.78 -136.93
N ASN A 218 15.26 -95.02 -137.02
CA ASN A 218 16.02 -94.92 -138.28
C ASN A 218 16.79 -96.19 -138.72
N SER A 219 16.41 -97.39 -138.27
CA SER A 219 16.97 -98.61 -138.84
C SER A 219 16.01 -99.80 -138.89
N GLN A 220 15.81 -100.29 -140.12
CA GLN A 220 15.47 -101.66 -140.53
C GLN A 220 14.07 -101.90 -141.13
N SER A 221 14.00 -101.42 -142.38
CA SER A 221 13.33 -102.08 -143.50
C SER A 221 14.10 -103.35 -143.94
N ASN A 222 13.31 -104.40 -144.20
CA ASN A 222 13.61 -105.62 -144.96
C ASN A 222 14.49 -106.71 -144.33
N ASP A 223 13.80 -107.72 -143.78
CA ASP A 223 13.99 -109.09 -144.26
C ASP A 223 12.65 -109.76 -144.57
N ARG A 224 12.60 -110.30 -145.79
CA ARG A 224 11.46 -110.82 -146.51
C ARG A 224 11.71 -112.32 -146.68
N GLN A 225 10.70 -113.14 -146.35
CA GLN A 225 10.41 -114.52 -146.82
C GLN A 225 10.27 -115.55 -145.68
N LEU A 226 9.03 -115.88 -145.31
CA LEU A 226 8.49 -117.23 -145.55
C LEU A 226 6.97 -117.23 -145.35
N LEU A 227 6.29 -116.90 -146.43
CA LEU A 227 4.88 -117.13 -146.61
C LEU A 227 4.70 -118.57 -147.10
N GLU A 228 4.58 -119.57 -146.22
CA GLU A 228 3.94 -120.87 -146.54
C GLU A 228 3.91 -121.84 -145.36
N GLN A 229 2.84 -121.73 -144.55
CA GLN A 229 2.14 -122.80 -143.82
C GLN A 229 0.99 -122.17 -143.03
N LYS A 230 0.23 -121.22 -143.61
CA LYS A 230 -1.08 -121.49 -144.21
C LYS A 230 -1.79 -122.77 -143.71
N ASP A 231 -2.88 -122.50 -143.00
CA ASP A 231 -4.20 -123.13 -143.22
C ASP A 231 -4.53 -124.49 -142.59
N LYS A 232 -3.97 -124.85 -141.43
CA LYS A 232 -4.46 -126.03 -140.68
C LYS A 232 -4.68 -125.93 -139.16
N MET A 233 -4.68 -124.74 -138.58
CA MET A 233 -4.92 -124.63 -137.12
C MET A 233 -5.83 -123.45 -136.74
N ILE A 234 -6.80 -123.15 -137.60
CA ILE A 234 -7.85 -122.14 -137.36
C ILE A 234 -8.99 -122.68 -136.47
N ASP A 235 -9.10 -124.00 -136.27
CA ASP A 235 -10.22 -124.58 -135.51
C ASP A 235 -9.89 -124.95 -134.04
N THR A 236 -8.66 -124.76 -133.56
CA THR A 236 -8.26 -125.18 -132.19
C THR A 236 -8.05 -124.03 -131.20
N LEU A 237 -8.06 -122.76 -131.65
CA LEU A 237 -7.85 -121.58 -130.78
C LEU A 237 -9.14 -120.88 -130.35
N LYS A 238 -10.28 -121.59 -130.40
CA LYS A 238 -11.57 -121.10 -129.88
C LYS A 238 -11.79 -121.39 -128.39
N GLN A 239 -10.86 -122.10 -127.75
CA GLN A 239 -11.00 -122.60 -126.37
C GLN A 239 -10.05 -121.92 -125.37
N ASP A 240 -9.17 -121.02 -125.81
CA ASP A 240 -8.13 -120.40 -124.96
C ASP A 240 -8.43 -118.93 -124.59
N CYS A 241 -9.49 -118.33 -125.15
CA CYS A 241 -9.86 -116.92 -124.87
C CYS A 241 -10.73 -116.73 -123.61
N GLU A 242 -11.25 -117.78 -122.99
CA GLU A 242 -12.15 -117.65 -121.82
C GLU A 242 -11.40 -117.54 -120.47
N LEU A 243 -10.11 -117.87 -120.40
CA LEU A 243 -9.33 -117.88 -119.13
C LEU A 243 -8.50 -116.62 -118.86
N GLN A 244 -8.42 -115.69 -119.82
CA GLN A 244 -7.59 -114.47 -119.69
C GLN A 244 -8.38 -113.20 -119.32
N ILE A 245 -9.72 -113.24 -119.38
CA ILE A 245 -10.60 -112.11 -119.07
C ILE A 245 -10.83 -111.97 -117.54
N GLU A 246 -10.75 -113.05 -116.77
CA GLU A 246 -11.07 -113.03 -115.32
C GLU A 246 -9.91 -112.48 -114.46
N LYS A 247 -8.64 -112.64 -114.89
CA LYS A 247 -7.46 -112.09 -114.18
C LYS A 247 -7.29 -110.57 -114.30
N LEU A 248 -7.78 -109.97 -115.40
CA LEU A 248 -7.71 -108.52 -115.62
C LEU A 248 -8.82 -107.76 -114.88
N HIS A 249 -9.90 -108.44 -114.47
CA HIS A 249 -11.00 -107.81 -113.72
C HIS A 249 -10.66 -107.66 -112.23
N GLU A 250 -10.03 -108.67 -111.60
CA GLU A 250 -9.67 -108.62 -110.17
C GLU A 250 -8.55 -107.61 -109.82
N GLU A 251 -7.63 -107.34 -110.75
CA GLU A 251 -6.53 -106.38 -110.50
C GLU A 251 -7.00 -104.93 -110.61
N HIS A 252 -7.95 -104.65 -111.51
CA HIS A 252 -8.55 -103.32 -111.65
C HIS A 252 -9.41 -102.94 -110.45
N GLU A 253 -10.17 -103.89 -109.90
CA GLU A 253 -11.04 -103.68 -108.73
C GLU A 253 -10.24 -103.35 -107.46
N ARG A 254 -9.06 -103.98 -107.25
CA ARG A 254 -8.17 -103.66 -106.12
C ARG A 254 -7.56 -102.27 -106.20
N THR A 255 -7.17 -101.80 -107.38
CA THR A 255 -6.65 -100.42 -107.55
C THR A 255 -7.72 -99.35 -107.35
N VAL A 256 -8.96 -99.62 -107.75
CA VAL A 256 -10.07 -98.66 -107.57
C VAL A 256 -10.43 -98.52 -106.08
N VAL A 257 -10.45 -99.62 -105.32
CA VAL A 257 -10.70 -99.58 -103.86
C VAL A 257 -9.60 -98.83 -103.10
N ALA A 258 -8.32 -99.07 -103.43
CA ALA A 258 -7.19 -98.38 -102.80
C ALA A 258 -7.17 -96.87 -103.10
N LEU A 259 -7.59 -96.46 -104.30
CA LEU A 259 -7.74 -95.04 -104.64
C LEU A 259 -8.95 -94.41 -103.92
N HIS A 260 -10.04 -95.16 -103.72
CA HIS A 260 -11.20 -94.66 -102.99
C HIS A 260 -10.92 -94.43 -101.49
N GLU A 261 -10.17 -95.33 -100.85
CA GLU A 261 -9.68 -95.13 -99.47
C GLU A 261 -8.74 -93.93 -99.36
N LYS A 262 -7.87 -93.72 -100.35
CA LYS A 262 -6.96 -92.57 -100.37
C LYS A 262 -7.72 -91.24 -100.54
N ILE A 263 -8.77 -91.21 -101.35
CA ILE A 263 -9.65 -90.04 -101.50
C ILE A 263 -10.42 -89.76 -100.20
N LEU A 264 -10.92 -90.79 -99.50
CA LEU A 264 -11.60 -90.62 -98.22
C LEU A 264 -10.68 -90.06 -97.12
N ASN A 265 -9.44 -90.55 -97.02
CA ASN A 265 -8.46 -90.02 -96.06
C ASN A 265 -8.07 -88.57 -96.36
N LEU A 266 -7.86 -88.23 -97.64
CA LEU A 266 -7.55 -86.85 -98.03
C LEU A 266 -8.72 -85.90 -97.74
N ASN A 267 -9.97 -86.33 -97.95
CA ASN A 267 -11.14 -85.53 -97.58
C ASN A 267 -11.27 -85.34 -96.06
N SER A 268 -10.85 -86.32 -95.25
CA SER A 268 -10.82 -86.18 -93.79
C SER A 268 -9.75 -85.17 -93.34
N GLU A 269 -8.54 -85.20 -93.92
CA GLU A 269 -7.49 -84.22 -93.63
C GLU A 269 -7.88 -82.80 -94.07
N ILE A 270 -8.55 -82.65 -95.20
CA ILE A 270 -9.05 -81.35 -95.68
C ILE A 270 -10.06 -80.76 -94.68
N ASN A 271 -11.01 -81.58 -94.20
CA ASN A 271 -11.99 -81.11 -93.21
C ASN A 271 -11.34 -80.71 -91.87
N GLU A 272 -10.36 -81.45 -91.37
CA GLU A 272 -9.60 -81.04 -90.17
C GLU A 272 -8.85 -79.72 -90.40
N LYS A 273 -8.27 -79.52 -91.59
CA LYS A 273 -7.58 -78.27 -91.90
C LYS A 273 -8.53 -77.08 -92.00
N ASP A 274 -9.72 -77.25 -92.58
CA ASP A 274 -10.73 -76.18 -92.64
C ASP A 274 -11.27 -75.79 -91.25
N GLU A 275 -11.41 -76.76 -90.33
CA GLU A 275 -11.75 -76.48 -88.93
C GLU A 275 -10.63 -75.71 -88.22
N THR A 276 -9.36 -76.09 -88.43
CA THR A 276 -8.23 -75.35 -87.84
C THR A 276 -8.09 -73.94 -88.40
N PHE A 277 -8.39 -73.74 -89.69
CA PHE A 277 -8.36 -72.43 -90.33
C PHE A 277 -9.45 -71.52 -89.76
N SER A 278 -10.67 -72.05 -89.61
CA SER A 278 -11.79 -71.34 -88.97
C SER A 278 -11.48 -70.93 -87.53
N ALA A 279 -10.80 -71.79 -86.76
CA ALA A 279 -10.38 -71.48 -85.39
C ALA A 279 -9.28 -70.40 -85.33
N MET A 280 -8.35 -70.39 -86.29
CA MET A 280 -7.32 -69.34 -86.39
C MET A 280 -7.91 -67.99 -86.80
N GLU A 281 -8.87 -67.98 -87.72
CA GLU A 281 -9.56 -66.76 -88.15
C GLU A 281 -10.38 -66.14 -87.01
N ALA A 282 -11.04 -66.97 -86.19
CA ALA A 282 -11.72 -66.49 -84.98
C ALA A 282 -10.75 -65.87 -83.96
N LYS A 283 -9.58 -66.49 -83.73
CA LYS A 283 -8.55 -65.94 -82.85
C LYS A 283 -8.00 -64.61 -83.37
N LEU A 284 -7.72 -64.51 -84.67
CA LEU A 284 -7.23 -63.28 -85.29
C LEU A 284 -8.20 -62.11 -85.09
N ASN A 285 -9.49 -62.36 -85.28
CA ASN A 285 -10.53 -61.34 -85.06
C ASN A 285 -10.62 -60.91 -83.59
N SER A 286 -10.46 -61.84 -82.64
CA SER A 286 -10.39 -61.51 -81.21
C SER A 286 -9.18 -60.62 -80.90
N THR A 287 -8.00 -60.95 -81.42
CA THR A 287 -6.76 -60.18 -81.18
C THR A 287 -6.84 -58.78 -81.80
N LEU A 288 -7.48 -58.65 -82.96
CA LEU A 288 -7.73 -57.34 -83.59
C LEU A 288 -8.67 -56.47 -82.76
N SER A 289 -9.70 -57.06 -82.16
CA SER A 289 -10.61 -56.36 -81.25
C SER A 289 -9.86 -55.88 -80.00
N GLU A 290 -9.06 -56.76 -79.39
CA GLU A 290 -8.26 -56.45 -78.20
C GLU A 290 -7.22 -55.35 -78.45
N LYS A 291 -6.54 -55.39 -79.60
CA LYS A 291 -5.64 -54.31 -80.06
C LYS A 291 -6.36 -52.96 -80.17
N THR A 292 -7.62 -52.97 -80.61
CA THR A 292 -8.41 -51.74 -80.75
C THR A 292 -8.80 -51.18 -79.38
N ASN A 293 -9.17 -52.04 -78.44
CA ASN A 293 -9.49 -51.64 -77.06
C ASN A 293 -8.26 -51.08 -76.32
N LEU A 294 -7.13 -51.78 -76.40
CA LEU A 294 -5.87 -51.31 -75.78
C LEU A 294 -5.41 -49.97 -76.35
N LYS A 295 -5.64 -49.73 -77.65
CA LYS A 295 -5.35 -48.43 -78.25
C LYS A 295 -6.22 -47.31 -77.69
N ASN A 296 -7.51 -47.57 -77.47
CA ASN A 296 -8.42 -46.60 -76.87
C ASN A 296 -8.06 -46.31 -75.39
N GLU A 297 -7.64 -47.32 -74.63
CA GLU A 297 -7.17 -47.14 -73.25
C GLU A 297 -5.89 -46.30 -73.19
N LEU A 298 -4.94 -46.54 -74.11
CA LEU A 298 -3.72 -45.73 -74.24
C LEU A 298 -4.02 -44.26 -74.54
N ASP A 299 -4.97 -43.99 -75.43
CA ASP A 299 -5.38 -42.62 -75.77
C ASP A 299 -6.08 -41.93 -74.57
N GLN A 300 -6.86 -42.66 -73.76
CA GLN A 300 -7.43 -42.12 -72.51
C GLN A 300 -6.36 -41.80 -71.45
N ILE A 301 -5.39 -42.69 -71.25
CA ILE A 301 -4.28 -42.47 -70.32
C ILE A 301 -3.47 -41.24 -70.74
N ARG A 302 -3.23 -41.07 -72.05
CA ARG A 302 -2.55 -39.89 -72.59
C ARG A 302 -3.29 -38.59 -72.26
N ILE A 303 -4.61 -38.55 -72.47
CA ILE A 303 -5.44 -37.39 -72.15
C ILE A 303 -5.39 -37.08 -70.64
N GLN A 304 -5.44 -38.11 -69.78
CA GLN A 304 -5.32 -37.92 -68.34
C GLN A 304 -3.95 -37.35 -67.93
N MET A 305 -2.85 -37.83 -68.52
CA MET A 305 -1.51 -37.28 -68.26
C MET A 305 -1.40 -35.81 -68.69
N GLU A 306 -1.90 -35.45 -69.87
CA GLU A 306 -1.91 -34.07 -70.36
C GLU A 306 -2.74 -33.15 -69.44
N THR A 307 -3.86 -33.66 -68.93
CA THR A 307 -4.71 -32.93 -67.96
C THR A 307 -4.01 -32.74 -66.61
N MET A 308 -3.36 -33.80 -66.07
CA MET A 308 -2.59 -33.69 -64.83
C MET A 308 -1.40 -32.74 -64.96
N GLN A 309 -0.74 -32.73 -66.11
CA GLN A 309 0.39 -31.84 -66.36
C GLN A 309 -0.05 -30.37 -66.49
N SER A 310 -1.21 -30.11 -67.11
CA SER A 310 -1.82 -28.78 -67.10
C SER A 310 -2.18 -28.33 -65.68
N ASN A 311 -2.77 -29.20 -64.87
CA ASN A 311 -3.12 -28.89 -63.48
C ASN A 311 -1.88 -28.66 -62.60
N SER A 312 -0.80 -29.42 -62.83
CA SER A 312 0.47 -29.25 -62.12
C SER A 312 1.10 -27.88 -62.41
N ASN A 313 1.07 -27.44 -63.68
CA ASN A 313 1.55 -26.12 -64.07
C ASN A 313 0.70 -25.00 -63.45
N GLU A 314 -0.63 -25.14 -63.43
CA GLU A 314 -1.52 -24.17 -62.78
C GLU A 314 -1.28 -24.09 -61.26
N PHE A 315 -1.05 -25.24 -60.60
CA PHE A 315 -0.73 -25.29 -59.18
C PHE A 315 0.60 -24.61 -58.87
N SER A 316 1.60 -24.77 -59.74
CA SER A 316 2.91 -24.10 -59.60
C SER A 316 2.79 -22.57 -59.69
N VAL A 317 1.98 -22.07 -60.63
CA VAL A 317 1.71 -20.62 -60.75
C VAL A 317 0.98 -20.09 -59.54
N LYS A 318 -0.05 -20.80 -59.05
CA LYS A 318 -0.78 -20.40 -57.83
C LYS A 318 0.15 -20.40 -56.62
N PHE A 319 0.98 -21.43 -56.46
CA PHE A 319 1.95 -21.51 -55.36
C PHE A 319 2.90 -20.31 -55.34
N GLN A 320 3.47 -19.95 -56.49
CA GLN A 320 4.35 -18.77 -56.60
C GLN A 320 3.62 -17.46 -56.29
N GLN A 321 2.34 -17.34 -56.67
CA GLN A 321 1.53 -16.16 -56.32
C GLN A 321 1.28 -16.08 -54.81
N THR A 322 0.96 -17.19 -54.15
CA THR A 322 0.76 -17.22 -52.69
C THR A 322 2.05 -16.90 -51.95
N GLU A 323 3.18 -17.43 -52.41
CA GLU A 323 4.50 -17.17 -51.83
C GLU A 323 4.88 -15.68 -51.92
N GLN A 324 4.59 -15.04 -53.05
CA GLN A 324 4.79 -13.60 -53.20
C GLN A 324 3.84 -12.77 -52.31
N GLN A 325 2.57 -13.17 -52.18
CA GLN A 325 1.61 -12.52 -51.28
C GLN A 325 2.03 -12.60 -49.81
N ILE A 326 2.54 -13.75 -49.37
CA ILE A 326 3.08 -13.93 -48.01
C ILE A 326 4.23 -12.95 -47.80
N LYS A 327 5.15 -12.85 -48.75
CA LYS A 327 6.31 -11.96 -48.66
C LYS A 327 5.93 -10.48 -48.59
N ASP A 328 4.91 -10.06 -49.32
CA ASP A 328 4.40 -8.68 -49.30
C ASP A 328 3.66 -8.38 -47.98
N LEU A 329 2.94 -9.35 -47.43
CA LEU A 329 2.29 -9.25 -46.11
C LEU A 329 3.32 -9.20 -44.98
N GLU A 330 4.36 -10.02 -45.02
CA GLU A 330 5.47 -9.97 -44.05
C GLU A 330 6.16 -8.61 -44.06
N GLY A 331 6.41 -8.04 -45.25
CA GLY A 331 6.94 -6.69 -45.38
C GLY A 331 6.01 -5.63 -44.79
N SER A 332 4.70 -5.77 -45.01
CA SER A 332 3.69 -4.86 -44.47
C SER A 332 3.57 -4.94 -42.95
N ILE A 333 3.59 -6.15 -42.37
CA ILE A 333 3.57 -6.38 -40.92
C ILE A 333 4.80 -5.75 -40.28
N LYS A 334 6.00 -6.00 -40.84
CA LYS A 334 7.25 -5.46 -40.31
C LYS A 334 7.28 -3.92 -40.32
N ASN A 335 6.76 -3.31 -41.37
CA ASN A 335 6.65 -1.85 -41.45
C ASN A 335 5.63 -1.30 -40.43
N ASN A 336 4.53 -2.01 -40.20
CA ASN A 336 3.50 -1.61 -39.25
C ASN A 336 3.97 -1.77 -37.79
N GLU A 337 4.76 -2.81 -37.49
CA GLU A 337 5.42 -2.98 -36.19
C GLU A 337 6.42 -1.85 -35.90
N GLN A 338 7.21 -1.44 -36.90
CA GLN A 338 8.11 -0.28 -36.77
C GLN A 338 7.35 1.03 -36.58
N ALA A 339 6.25 1.25 -37.30
CA ALA A 339 5.43 2.44 -37.13
C ALA A 339 4.77 2.49 -35.73
N ASN A 340 4.20 1.36 -35.28
CA ASN A 340 3.60 1.27 -33.94
C ASN A 340 4.63 1.42 -32.82
N ALA A 341 5.86 0.93 -33.01
CA ALA A 341 6.94 1.12 -32.05
C ALA A 341 7.31 2.61 -31.91
N VAL A 342 7.42 3.33 -33.04
CA VAL A 342 7.68 4.78 -33.05
C VAL A 342 6.54 5.58 -32.42
N ASP A 343 5.28 5.23 -32.71
CA ASP A 343 4.12 5.90 -32.10
C ASP A 343 4.03 5.63 -30.60
N SER A 344 4.33 4.41 -30.16
CA SER A 344 4.38 4.06 -28.74
C SER A 344 5.50 4.81 -28.01
N GLU A 345 6.67 4.94 -28.64
CA GLU A 345 7.81 5.68 -28.10
C GLU A 345 7.50 7.18 -27.99
N ASN A 346 6.84 7.76 -28.99
CA ASN A 346 6.36 9.14 -28.96
C ASN A 346 5.32 9.35 -27.84
N GLN A 347 4.37 8.43 -27.66
CA GLN A 347 3.39 8.52 -26.56
C GLN A 347 4.05 8.43 -25.18
N ILE A 348 5.01 7.52 -25.00
CA ILE A 348 5.78 7.42 -23.75
C ILE A 348 6.53 8.72 -23.47
N GLN A 349 7.10 9.36 -24.50
CA GLN A 349 7.80 10.63 -24.35
C GLN A 349 6.86 11.76 -23.94
N VAL A 350 5.67 11.86 -24.55
CA VAL A 350 4.65 12.86 -24.18
C VAL A 350 4.19 12.67 -22.74
N ILE A 351 3.86 11.43 -22.34
CA ILE A 351 3.45 11.11 -20.96
C ILE A 351 4.55 11.45 -19.97
N SER A 352 5.82 11.17 -20.30
CA SER A 352 6.96 11.49 -19.45
C SER A 352 7.11 12.99 -19.23
N GLN A 353 6.93 13.79 -20.28
CA GLN A 353 6.96 15.26 -20.19
C GLN A 353 5.80 15.81 -19.34
N GLU A 354 4.59 15.28 -19.49
CA GLU A 354 3.45 15.67 -18.66
C GLU A 354 3.66 15.34 -17.18
N TYR A 355 4.22 14.16 -16.88
CA TYR A 355 4.57 13.77 -15.51
C TYR A 355 5.62 14.70 -14.91
N GLU A 356 6.66 15.04 -15.67
CA GLU A 356 7.71 15.95 -15.20
C GLU A 356 7.16 17.36 -14.93
N GLN A 357 6.25 17.84 -15.78
CA GLN A 357 5.58 19.13 -15.60
C GLN A 357 4.68 19.14 -14.35
N ARG A 358 3.86 18.10 -14.15
CA ARG A 358 3.05 17.95 -12.93
C ARG A 358 3.91 17.91 -11.67
N LEU A 359 5.08 17.27 -11.75
CA LEU A 359 6.02 17.21 -10.63
C LEU A 359 6.54 18.61 -10.28
N LYS A 360 6.96 19.39 -11.29
CA LYS A 360 7.41 20.79 -11.12
C LYS A 360 6.30 21.69 -10.56
N GLU A 361 5.06 21.51 -11.01
CA GLU A 361 3.91 22.24 -10.49
C GLU A 361 3.63 21.90 -9.03
N LYS A 362 3.68 20.61 -8.66
CA LYS A 362 3.55 20.17 -7.27
C LYS A 362 4.66 20.71 -6.39
N GLU A 363 5.90 20.71 -6.86
CA GLU A 363 7.03 21.28 -6.14
C GLU A 363 6.82 22.79 -5.89
N LYS A 364 6.32 23.52 -6.90
CA LYS A 364 5.97 24.94 -6.76
C LYS A 364 4.83 25.15 -5.76
N GLU A 365 3.81 24.29 -5.76
CA GLU A 365 2.70 24.31 -4.79
C GLU A 365 3.21 24.10 -3.35
N TYR A 366 4.04 23.07 -3.14
CA TYR A 366 4.65 22.78 -1.84
C TYR A 366 5.53 23.93 -1.36
N ASN A 367 6.38 24.47 -2.22
CA ASN A 367 7.22 25.63 -1.89
C ASN A 367 6.39 26.87 -1.53
N THR A 368 5.25 27.08 -2.19
CA THR A 368 4.34 28.18 -1.87
C THR A 368 3.67 27.97 -0.51
N LYS A 369 3.20 26.75 -0.22
CA LYS A 369 2.64 26.38 1.09
C LYS A 369 3.67 26.53 2.21
N LEU A 370 4.90 26.09 1.98
CA LEU A 370 5.99 26.21 2.96
C LEU A 370 6.30 27.67 3.28
N LYS A 371 6.36 28.53 2.24
CA LYS A 371 6.54 29.99 2.42
C LYS A 371 5.38 30.64 3.17
N ALA A 372 4.15 30.26 2.86
CA ALA A 372 2.96 30.77 3.55
C ALA A 372 2.97 30.36 5.03
N MET A 373 3.29 29.10 5.32
CA MET A 373 3.38 28.58 6.69
C MET A 373 4.53 29.22 7.47
N ALA A 374 5.68 29.43 6.83
CA ALA A 374 6.81 30.15 7.44
C ALA A 374 6.41 31.59 7.79
N LYS A 375 5.69 32.28 6.89
CA LYS A 375 5.17 33.64 7.15
C LYS A 375 4.16 33.66 8.30
N GLU A 376 3.26 32.68 8.36
CA GLU A 376 2.29 32.55 9.46
C GLU A 376 2.98 32.29 10.80
N MET A 377 3.96 31.39 10.84
CA MET A 377 4.75 31.11 12.05
C MET A 377 5.55 32.34 12.49
N SER A 378 6.20 33.06 11.56
CA SER A 378 6.87 34.33 11.89
C SER A 378 5.90 35.35 12.47
N SER A 379 4.71 35.52 11.89
CA SER A 379 3.70 36.44 12.42
C SER A 379 3.23 36.05 13.83
N LYS A 380 3.08 34.75 14.11
CA LYS A 380 2.74 34.26 15.46
C LYS A 380 3.86 34.46 16.47
N ILE A 381 5.11 34.33 16.04
CA ILE A 381 6.28 34.62 16.88
C ILE A 381 6.30 36.12 17.23
N GLU A 382 6.14 37.00 16.24
CA GLU A 382 6.10 38.46 16.46
C GLU A 382 4.95 38.87 17.39
N GLU A 383 3.75 38.28 17.22
CA GLU A 383 2.60 38.53 18.10
C GLU A 383 2.87 38.06 19.54
N ASN A 384 3.45 36.87 19.71
CA ASN A 384 3.82 36.37 21.02
C ASN A 384 4.93 37.21 21.68
N GLU A 385 5.94 37.62 20.93
CA GLU A 385 6.99 38.51 21.42
C GLU A 385 6.40 39.85 21.87
N TYR A 386 5.48 40.42 21.08
CA TYR A 386 4.75 41.63 21.48
C TYR A 386 3.99 41.42 22.79
N ASN A 387 3.24 40.34 22.92
CA ASN A 387 2.47 40.02 24.12
C ASN A 387 3.37 39.81 25.36
N TYR A 388 4.48 39.08 25.21
CA TYR A 388 5.44 38.88 26.30
C TYR A 388 6.12 40.19 26.71
N ASN A 389 6.49 41.02 25.74
CA ASN A 389 7.07 42.34 26.02
C ASN A 389 6.07 43.25 26.74
N GLN A 390 4.78 43.19 26.38
CA GLN A 390 3.74 43.91 27.09
C GLN A 390 3.59 43.43 28.54
N GLN A 391 3.55 42.11 28.77
CA GLN A 391 3.50 41.54 30.12
C GLN A 391 4.73 41.94 30.97
N ILE A 392 5.92 41.91 30.38
CA ILE A 392 7.16 42.37 31.03
C ILE A 392 7.03 43.85 31.40
N HIS A 393 6.51 44.68 30.49
CA HIS A 393 6.32 46.11 30.75
C HIS A 393 5.35 46.34 31.92
N ASP A 394 4.21 45.65 31.94
CA ASP A 394 3.22 45.76 33.01
C ASP A 394 3.79 45.29 34.35
N LEU A 395 4.58 44.21 34.36
CA LEU A 395 5.28 43.73 35.56
C LEU A 395 6.31 44.75 36.07
N ILE A 396 7.06 45.40 35.17
CA ILE A 396 8.00 46.46 35.53
C ILE A 396 7.26 47.65 36.15
N GLN A 397 6.14 48.09 35.56
CA GLN A 397 5.33 49.18 36.10
C GLN A 397 4.75 48.83 37.48
N ASN A 398 4.21 47.62 37.63
CA ASN A 398 3.67 47.15 38.91
C ASN A 398 4.76 47.06 39.98
N LYS A 399 5.95 46.56 39.63
CA LYS A 399 7.10 46.54 40.55
C LYS A 399 7.48 47.95 40.99
N ALA A 400 7.61 48.89 40.05
CA ALA A 400 7.96 50.27 40.36
C ALA A 400 6.90 50.94 41.27
N LYS A 401 5.61 50.65 41.03
CA LYS A 401 4.53 51.14 41.88
C LYS A 401 4.62 50.58 43.31
N VAL A 402 4.80 49.27 43.45
CA VAL A 402 4.95 48.61 44.77
C VAL A 402 6.17 49.12 45.51
N GLU A 403 7.30 49.32 44.82
CA GLU A 403 8.52 49.86 45.41
C GLU A 403 8.34 51.31 45.88
N ASN A 404 7.62 52.13 45.12
CA ASN A 404 7.25 53.49 45.53
C ASN A 404 6.30 53.48 46.74
N ASP A 405 5.27 52.63 46.73
CA ASP A 405 4.33 52.50 47.85
C ASP A 405 5.03 52.02 49.13
N LEU A 406 5.98 51.08 49.01
CA LEU A 406 6.84 50.63 50.11
C LEU A 406 7.74 51.74 50.63
N THR A 407 8.34 52.53 49.73
CA THR A 407 9.19 53.67 50.09
C THR A 407 8.39 54.73 50.84
N ASN A 408 7.22 55.12 50.31
CA ASN A 408 6.30 56.04 50.96
C ASN A 408 5.81 55.51 52.33
N SER A 409 5.57 54.20 52.44
CA SER A 409 5.20 53.55 53.71
C SER A 409 6.35 53.56 54.72
N ALA A 410 7.58 53.31 54.27
CA ALA A 410 8.76 53.36 55.12
C ALA A 410 9.02 54.80 55.60
N GLU A 411 8.90 55.79 54.72
CA GLU A 411 9.07 57.20 55.04
C GLU A 411 8.05 57.68 56.06
N ARG A 412 6.76 57.31 55.92
CA ARG A 412 5.74 57.59 56.95
C ARG A 412 6.10 56.98 58.30
N ARG A 413 6.56 55.72 58.31
CA ARG A 413 6.97 55.03 59.55
C ARG A 413 8.19 55.69 60.22
N ILE A 414 9.15 56.17 59.42
CA ILE A 414 10.31 56.93 59.90
C ILE A 414 9.83 58.25 60.51
N ASN A 415 9.03 59.03 59.79
CA ASN A 415 8.50 60.31 60.29
C ASN A 415 7.68 60.13 61.58
N ASP A 416 6.87 59.07 61.69
CA ASP A 416 6.14 58.74 62.91
C ASP A 416 7.07 58.30 64.06
N ALA A 417 8.17 57.62 63.76
CA ALA A 417 9.18 57.27 64.76
C ALA A 417 9.95 58.50 65.24
N GLU A 418 10.35 59.38 64.33
CA GLU A 418 11.00 60.66 64.64
C GLU A 418 10.10 61.56 65.49
N ARG A 419 8.80 61.66 65.14
CA ARG A 419 7.83 62.41 65.94
C ARG A 419 7.68 61.83 67.35
N ARG A 420 7.65 60.50 67.49
CA ARG A 420 7.59 59.83 68.80
C ARG A 420 8.87 60.07 69.62
N ALA A 421 10.04 59.99 68.98
CA ALA A 421 11.31 60.28 69.61
C ALA A 421 11.36 61.73 70.12
N TYR A 422 10.95 62.69 69.30
CA TYR A 422 10.86 64.10 69.69
C TYR A 422 9.95 64.33 70.90
N ILE A 423 8.73 63.74 70.90
CA ILE A 423 7.81 63.83 72.05
C ILE A 423 8.45 63.22 73.31
N SER A 424 9.14 62.08 73.16
CA SER A 424 9.84 61.43 74.28
C SER A 424 10.98 62.30 74.81
N GLU A 425 11.77 62.95 73.96
CA GLU A 425 12.84 63.87 74.35
C GLU A 425 12.28 65.09 75.10
N GLU A 426 11.15 65.63 74.65
CA GLU A 426 10.47 66.73 75.34
C GLU A 426 9.98 66.30 76.73
N GLN A 427 9.41 65.09 76.86
CA GLN A 427 8.99 64.52 78.14
C GLN A 427 10.18 64.27 79.08
N ILE A 428 11.29 63.73 78.56
CA ILE A 428 12.53 63.54 79.33
C ILE A 428 13.05 64.89 79.84
N SER A 429 13.04 65.92 79.00
CA SER A 429 13.47 67.28 79.38
C SER A 429 12.60 67.83 80.52
N LYS A 430 11.27 67.70 80.43
CA LYS A 430 10.35 68.09 81.52
C LYS A 430 10.60 67.32 82.81
N LEU A 431 10.87 66.03 82.74
CA LEU A 431 11.20 65.21 83.91
C LEU A 431 12.54 65.62 84.53
N GLN A 432 13.56 65.92 83.72
CA GLN A 432 14.84 66.42 84.20
C GLN A 432 14.70 67.78 84.92
N GLU A 433 13.87 68.68 84.40
CA GLU A 433 13.54 69.96 85.04
C GLU A 433 12.90 69.74 86.42
N GLN A 434 11.89 68.86 86.51
CA GLN A 434 11.23 68.51 87.78
C GLN A 434 12.19 67.87 88.79
N ILE A 435 13.12 67.01 88.32
CA ILE A 435 14.16 66.43 89.18
C ILE A 435 15.06 67.54 89.73
N LYS A 436 15.47 68.49 88.90
CA LYS A 436 16.31 69.62 89.29
C LYS A 436 15.62 70.53 90.31
N GLU A 437 14.33 70.82 90.11
CA GLU A 437 13.51 71.55 91.09
C GLU A 437 13.43 70.81 92.42
N LYS A 438 13.15 69.50 92.41
CA LYS A 438 13.14 68.70 93.63
C LYS A 438 14.50 68.67 94.33
N GLN A 439 15.60 68.58 93.58
CA GLN A 439 16.94 68.65 94.16
C GLN A 439 17.21 70.00 94.83
N LEU A 440 16.75 71.10 94.23
CA LEU A 440 16.81 72.44 94.81
C LEU A 440 15.99 72.53 96.10
N ASP A 441 14.78 71.98 96.12
CA ASP A 441 13.94 71.94 97.33
C ASP A 441 14.54 71.07 98.43
N TYR A 442 15.11 69.90 98.09
CA TYR A 442 15.86 69.10 99.04
C TYR A 442 17.08 69.86 99.58
N HIS A 443 17.79 70.61 98.74
CA HIS A 443 18.93 71.41 99.17
C HIS A 443 18.51 72.54 100.13
N ARG A 444 17.38 73.23 99.84
CA ARG A 444 16.80 74.23 100.76
C ARG A 444 16.39 73.60 102.09
N ASN A 445 15.67 72.48 102.06
CA ASN A 445 15.28 71.76 103.27
C ASN A 445 16.49 71.34 104.10
N ILE A 446 17.57 70.87 103.45
CA ILE A 446 18.84 70.54 104.13
C ILE A 446 19.45 71.80 104.76
N GLN A 447 19.47 72.93 104.06
CA GLN A 447 19.97 74.20 104.61
C GLN A 447 19.14 74.67 105.81
N ASP A 448 17.81 74.60 105.71
CA ASP A 448 16.89 74.95 106.80
C ASP A 448 17.12 74.04 108.02
N LEU A 449 17.24 72.73 107.80
CA LEU A 449 17.59 71.77 108.85
C LEU A 449 18.97 72.05 109.45
N GLN A 450 19.97 72.43 108.65
CA GLN A 450 21.29 72.83 109.15
C GLN A 450 21.21 74.10 110.02
N ILE A 451 20.41 75.08 109.62
CA ILE A 451 20.15 76.29 110.41
C ILE A 451 19.47 75.92 111.74
N GLU A 452 18.48 75.03 111.70
CA GLU A 452 17.76 74.56 112.89
C GLU A 452 18.64 73.75 113.84
N ILE A 453 19.45 72.83 113.30
CA ILE A 453 20.48 72.11 114.06
C ILE A 453 21.47 73.10 114.67
N HIS A 454 21.93 74.11 113.93
CA HIS A 454 22.87 75.10 114.47
C HIS A 454 22.23 75.92 115.60
N LYS A 455 20.94 76.27 115.47
CA LYS A 455 20.17 76.98 116.49
C LYS A 455 19.99 76.13 117.76
N LEU A 456 19.61 74.86 117.60
CA LEU A 456 19.49 73.89 118.70
C LEU A 456 20.84 73.63 119.37
N THR A 457 21.90 73.44 118.58
CA THR A 457 23.28 73.26 119.07
C THR A 457 23.71 74.46 119.93
N LYS A 458 23.38 75.68 119.50
CA LYS A 458 23.67 76.92 120.24
C LYS A 458 22.83 77.10 121.52
N GLN A 459 21.66 76.46 121.60
CA GLN A 459 20.82 76.39 122.82
C GLN A 459 21.27 75.29 123.79
N ILE A 460 21.80 74.19 123.24
CA ILE A 460 22.20 73.01 124.01
C ILE A 460 23.62 73.16 124.59
N ILE A 461 24.56 73.75 123.86
CA ILE A 461 25.96 73.91 124.33
C ILE A 461 26.08 74.61 125.70
N PRO A 462 25.36 75.71 125.98
CA PRO A 462 25.40 76.35 127.31
C PRO A 462 24.71 75.52 128.41
N THR A 463 23.83 74.59 128.04
CA THR A 463 23.06 73.75 128.97
C THR A 463 23.77 72.44 129.29
N ILE A 464 24.63 71.94 128.39
CA ILE A 464 25.47 70.74 128.59
C ILE A 464 26.74 71.05 129.41
N GLU A 465 27.25 72.29 129.40
CA GLU A 465 28.43 72.67 130.21
C GLU A 465 28.17 72.79 131.72
N GLN A 466 26.92 72.64 132.20
CA GLN A 466 26.57 72.75 133.63
C GLN A 466 26.13 71.45 134.32
N PHE A 467 26.11 70.30 133.63
CA PHE A 467 25.78 69.02 134.25
C PHE A 467 26.74 67.90 133.83
N SER A 468 27.90 67.90 134.49
CA SER A 468 28.68 66.73 134.96
C SER A 468 29.18 65.75 133.89
N GLN A 469 30.50 65.62 133.69
CA GLN A 469 31.30 64.59 134.39
C GLN A 469 30.47 63.37 134.83
N THR A 470 30.13 62.50 133.86
CA THR A 470 29.85 61.09 134.14
C THR A 470 30.26 60.22 132.95
N SER A 471 31.02 59.18 133.29
CA SER A 471 31.36 57.95 132.58
C SER A 471 30.85 57.73 131.15
N ILE A 472 31.83 57.49 130.28
CA ILE A 472 31.73 56.65 129.09
C ILE A 472 31.36 55.23 129.56
N GLU A 473 30.23 54.70 129.08
CA GLU A 473 30.02 53.30 128.67
C GLU A 473 28.54 53.10 128.27
N ASP A 474 28.33 52.22 127.29
CA ASP A 474 27.05 51.70 126.78
C ASP A 474 26.30 52.50 125.69
N LEU A 475 26.63 52.22 124.42
CA LEU A 475 25.73 51.57 123.43
C LEU A 475 26.40 51.53 122.04
N TYR A 476 27.51 50.81 121.93
CA TYR A 476 27.88 50.12 120.70
C TYR A 476 27.29 48.72 120.80
N SER A 477 26.34 48.37 119.93
CA SER A 477 26.25 47.04 119.27
C SER A 477 24.93 46.84 118.52
N ASN A 478 25.06 46.11 117.41
CA ASN A 478 24.06 45.34 116.67
C ASN A 478 23.15 46.15 115.73
N THR A 479 23.25 46.00 114.42
CA THR A 479 22.93 44.73 113.76
C THR A 479 23.66 44.60 112.41
N ILE A 480 24.70 43.76 112.37
CA ILE A 480 25.03 42.95 111.20
C ILE A 480 24.37 41.60 111.48
N GLN A 481 23.51 41.10 110.58
CA GLN A 481 23.42 39.69 110.17
C GLN A 481 22.16 39.44 109.34
N HIS A 482 22.35 39.08 108.08
CA HIS A 482 21.82 37.83 107.55
C HIS A 482 22.74 37.34 106.43
N SER A 483 23.78 36.61 106.82
CA SER A 483 24.55 35.74 105.94
C SER A 483 23.70 34.54 105.57
N PHE A 484 23.38 34.41 104.29
CA PHE A 484 22.70 33.27 103.69
C PHE A 484 23.65 32.06 103.71
N VAL A 485 23.54 31.20 104.73
CA VAL A 485 24.26 29.93 104.80
C VAL A 485 23.38 28.87 104.13
N ILE A 486 23.74 28.49 102.90
CA ILE A 486 23.16 27.33 102.21
C ILE A 486 23.87 26.08 102.74
N GLU A 487 23.12 25.09 103.21
CA GLU A 487 23.70 23.84 103.70
C GLU A 487 24.38 23.04 102.55
N PRO A 488 25.49 22.32 102.80
CA PRO A 488 26.24 21.61 101.75
C PRO A 488 25.40 20.64 100.90
N THR A 489 24.35 20.06 101.49
CA THR A 489 23.39 19.16 100.84
C THR A 489 22.50 19.87 99.82
N GLU A 490 22.12 21.12 100.06
CA GLU A 490 21.34 21.92 99.12
C GLU A 490 22.19 22.39 97.93
N VAL A 491 23.48 22.65 98.16
CA VAL A 491 24.44 23.04 97.11
C VAL A 491 24.65 21.92 96.10
N ASP A 492 24.82 20.66 96.55
CA ASP A 492 25.01 19.54 95.64
C ASP A 492 23.72 19.14 94.90
N TYR A 493 22.55 19.32 95.53
CA TYR A 493 21.25 19.18 94.87
C TYR A 493 21.03 20.27 93.81
N LEU A 494 21.33 21.54 94.13
CA LEU A 494 21.29 22.67 93.20
C LEU A 494 22.22 22.48 92.01
N LYS A 495 23.44 21.98 92.21
CA LYS A 495 24.36 21.68 91.10
C LYS A 495 23.77 20.69 90.10
N GLN A 496 23.10 19.63 90.58
CA GLN A 496 22.47 18.64 89.70
C GLN A 496 21.30 19.23 88.91
N ILE A 497 20.45 20.02 89.56
CA ILE A 497 19.27 20.64 88.93
C ILE A 497 19.68 21.75 87.95
N VAL A 498 20.64 22.60 88.34
CA VAL A 498 21.16 23.68 87.47
C VAL A 498 21.87 23.08 86.26
N LEU A 499 22.64 22.00 86.44
CA LEU A 499 23.26 21.28 85.32
C LEU A 499 22.18 20.74 84.36
N ALA A 500 21.15 20.07 84.87
CA ALA A 500 20.04 19.57 84.05
C ALA A 500 19.30 20.69 83.29
N TYR A 501 19.08 21.84 83.96
CA TYR A 501 18.49 23.03 83.34
C TYR A 501 19.37 23.59 82.19
N MET A 502 20.67 23.74 82.44
CA MET A 502 21.62 24.25 81.43
C MET A 502 21.77 23.30 80.24
N THR A 503 21.81 21.98 80.47
CA THR A 503 21.92 20.96 79.41
C THR A 503 20.63 20.75 78.62
N GLY A 504 19.52 21.36 79.01
CA GLY A 504 18.27 21.31 78.24
C GLY A 504 17.30 20.20 78.63
N THR A 505 17.57 19.47 79.70
CA THR A 505 16.73 18.34 80.13
C THR A 505 15.61 18.85 81.05
N ASP A 506 14.36 18.79 80.57
CA ASP A 506 13.15 19.20 81.30
C ASP A 506 13.26 20.61 81.95
N ARG A 507 13.65 21.60 81.14
CA ARG A 507 13.96 22.98 81.59
C ARG A 507 12.86 23.63 82.41
N LEU A 508 11.59 23.42 82.05
CA LEU A 508 10.47 24.03 82.75
C LEU A 508 10.32 23.46 84.17
N THR A 509 10.50 22.16 84.33
CA THR A 509 10.48 21.51 85.65
C THR A 509 11.69 21.92 86.47
N MET A 510 12.89 21.94 85.88
CA MET A 510 14.11 22.35 86.59
C MET A 510 14.06 23.83 87.02
N ALA A 511 13.52 24.73 86.18
CA ALA A 511 13.33 26.14 86.54
C ALA A 511 12.40 26.30 87.74
N LYS A 512 11.30 25.54 87.82
CA LYS A 512 10.40 25.54 88.98
C LYS A 512 11.10 25.06 90.25
N VAL A 513 11.93 24.03 90.14
CA VAL A 513 12.68 23.49 91.27
C VAL A 513 13.76 24.48 91.73
N ILE A 514 14.48 25.13 90.80
CA ILE A 514 15.46 26.18 91.12
C ILE A 514 14.81 27.35 91.86
N CYS A 515 13.68 27.86 91.34
CA CYS A 515 12.94 28.95 91.99
C CYS A 515 12.46 28.56 93.40
N ALA A 516 12.06 27.30 93.60
CA ALA A 516 11.62 26.80 94.90
C ALA A 516 12.78 26.63 95.90
N VAL A 517 13.91 26.06 95.46
CA VAL A 517 15.09 25.83 96.32
C VAL A 517 15.77 27.15 96.70
N LEU A 518 15.86 28.11 95.77
CA LEU A 518 16.44 29.43 96.03
C LEU A 518 15.45 30.44 96.62
N ARG A 519 14.20 30.02 96.86
CA ARG A 519 13.13 30.83 97.48
C ARG A 519 12.90 32.18 96.77
N TYR A 520 12.85 32.15 95.44
CA TYR A 520 12.46 33.32 94.65
C TYR A 520 11.08 33.81 95.08
N ASN A 521 10.86 35.13 95.08
CA ASN A 521 9.53 35.66 95.37
C ASN A 521 8.56 35.29 94.22
N GLU A 522 7.26 35.24 94.52
CA GLU A 522 6.28 34.70 93.56
C GLU A 522 6.20 35.53 92.26
N SER A 523 6.53 36.83 92.32
CA SER A 523 6.59 37.70 91.14
C SER A 523 7.74 37.35 90.20
N GLU A 524 8.95 37.15 90.74
CA GLU A 524 10.12 36.73 89.96
C GLU A 524 9.96 35.30 89.44
N LYS A 525 9.41 34.41 90.26
CA LYS A 525 9.10 33.03 89.87
C LYS A 525 8.12 32.96 88.70
N SER A 526 7.07 33.80 88.69
CA SER A 526 6.13 33.85 87.56
C SER A 526 6.82 34.32 86.28
N LEU A 527 7.64 35.37 86.34
CA LEU A 527 8.39 35.88 85.19
C LEU A 527 9.31 34.82 84.57
N ILE A 528 10.06 34.09 85.40
CA ILE A 528 10.97 33.03 84.95
C ILE A 528 10.20 31.86 84.32
N ILE A 529 9.08 31.45 84.93
CA ILE A 529 8.26 30.35 84.42
C ILE A 529 7.57 30.72 83.10
N ASP A 530 7.07 31.94 82.97
CA ASP A 530 6.35 32.37 81.77
C ASP A 530 7.29 32.58 80.57
N GLU A 531 8.52 33.05 80.80
CA GLU A 531 9.57 33.10 79.76
C GLU A 531 9.92 31.69 79.26
N GLU A 532 10.02 30.68 80.14
CA GLU A 532 10.29 29.30 79.69
C GLU A 532 9.11 28.68 78.93
N LYS A 533 7.86 28.97 79.31
CA LYS A 533 6.68 28.57 78.52
C LYS A 533 6.67 29.23 77.14
N LEU A 534 7.07 30.52 77.05
CA LEU A 534 7.16 31.24 75.79
C LEU A 534 8.21 30.62 74.87
N ARG A 535 9.38 30.26 75.42
CA ARG A 535 10.45 29.55 74.68
C ARG A 535 9.99 28.18 74.16
N GLN A 536 9.32 27.39 75.00
CA GLN A 536 8.75 26.10 74.60
C GLN A 536 7.70 26.25 73.49
N SER A 537 6.85 27.28 73.58
CA SER A 537 5.82 27.58 72.58
C SER A 537 6.42 28.04 71.24
N ARG A 538 7.47 28.88 71.28
CA ARG A 538 8.22 29.30 70.06
C ARG A 538 8.86 28.10 69.36
N TRP A 539 9.42 27.16 70.11
CA TRP A 539 10.02 25.96 69.53
C TRP A 539 8.97 25.04 68.87
N LEU A 540 7.84 24.80 69.54
CA LEU A 540 6.73 24.00 68.99
C LEU A 540 6.13 24.62 67.71
N ASN A 541 6.04 25.95 67.65
CA ASN A 541 5.49 26.67 66.49
C ASN A 541 6.48 26.86 65.34
N SER A 542 7.78 26.67 65.56
CA SER A 542 8.81 26.77 64.50
C SER A 542 8.97 25.49 63.66
N THR A 543 8.33 24.39 64.07
CA THR A 543 8.43 23.06 63.42
C THR A 543 7.12 22.65 62.71
N ARG A 544 6.18 23.58 62.57
CA ARG A 544 4.95 23.50 61.78
C ARG A 544 5.02 24.54 60.68
#